data_AF-A0A0F3M741-F1
#
_entry.id   AF-A0A0F3M741-F1
#
_cell.length_a   1.000
_cell.length_b   1.000
_cell.length_c   1.000
_cell.angle_alpha   90.00
_cell.angle_beta   90.00
_cell.angle_gamma   90.00
#
_symmetry.space_group_name_H-M   'P 1'
#
loop_
_entity.id
_entity.type
_entity.pdbx_description
1 polymer ?
#
loop_
_entity_poly.entity_id
_entity_poly.type
_entity_poly.pdbx_seq_one_letter_code
_entity_poly.pdbx_strand_id
1 'polypeptide(L)'
;MISSIELPPKKHGNAFIYILIEAQSTVDYWTALRLWRYTLLLCERHKKEKTKLPLVYNLVIYNGKEVYSAPRNLWDYLPIQ
;
A
#
# COMPACT_ATOMS: atom_id res chain seq x y z
N MET A 1 -9.39 -2.13 3.34
CA MET A 1 -9.28 -1.98 4.80
C MET A 1 -7.86 -1.55 5.13
N ILE A 2 -7.69 -0.57 6.03
CA ILE A 2 -6.36 -0.13 6.49
C ILE A 2 -6.16 -0.74 7.87
N SER A 3 -5.14 -1.57 8.04
CA SER A 3 -4.70 -2.03 9.35
C SER A 3 -3.38 -1.38 9.70
N SER A 4 -3.23 -0.95 10.94
CA SER A 4 -1.98 -0.45 11.50
C SER A 4 -1.48 -1.44 12.53
N ILE A 5 -0.22 -1.83 12.42
CA ILE A 5 0.47 -2.63 13.43
C ILE A 5 1.53 -1.72 14.05
N GLU A 6 1.38 -1.48 15.34
CA GLU A 6 2.42 -0.83 16.14
C GLU A 6 3.46 -1.88 16.51
N LEU A 7 4.69 -1.69 16.04
CA LEU A 7 5.78 -2.57 16.46
C LEU A 7 6.29 -2.12 17.84
N PRO A 8 6.60 -3.09 18.73
CA PRO A 8 7.15 -2.75 20.04
C PRO A 8 8.45 -1.94 19.85
N PRO A 9 8.67 -0.89 20.67
CA PRO A 9 9.80 0.01 20.51
C PRO A 9 11.11 -0.76 20.65
N LYS A 10 11.88 -0.85 19.56
CA LYS A 10 13.21 -1.45 19.59
C LYS A 10 14.26 -0.34 19.65
N LYS A 11 14.71 -0.01 20.87
CA LYS A 11 15.81 0.93 21.24
C LYS A 11 15.84 2.36 20.64
N HIS A 12 15.11 2.68 19.56
CA HIS A 12 15.14 3.97 18.85
C HIS A 12 13.75 4.50 18.44
N GLY A 13 12.74 4.27 19.28
CA GLY A 13 11.39 4.82 19.12
C GLY A 13 10.36 3.83 18.57
N ASN A 14 9.10 4.26 18.58
CA ASN A 14 7.97 3.49 18.07
C ASN A 14 8.06 3.42 16.54
N ALA A 15 7.92 2.22 15.97
CA ALA A 15 7.87 2.01 14.53
C ALA A 15 6.45 1.59 14.14
N PHE A 16 5.85 2.32 13.20
CA PHE A 16 4.52 2.03 12.70
C PHE A 16 4.64 1.36 11.33
N ILE A 17 3.95 0.22 11.17
CA ILE A 17 3.75 -0.41 9.87
C ILE A 17 2.26 -0.33 9.54
N TYR A 18 1.96 0.23 8.38
CA TYR A 18 0.63 0.23 7.82
C TYR A 18 0.53 -0.86 6.77
N ILE A 19 -0.53 -1.64 6.83
CA ILE A 19 -0.86 -2.64 5.83
C ILE A 19 -2.18 -2.21 5.17
N LEU A 20 -2.09 -1.91 3.88
CA LEU A 20 -3.25 -1.63 3.05
C LEU A 20 -3.70 -2.94 2.44
N ILE A 21 -4.86 -3.45 2.86
CA ILE A 21 -5.44 -4.70 2.35
C ILE A 21 -6.65 -4.38 1.51
N GLU A 22 -6.61 -4.75 0.23
CA GLU A 22 -7.74 -4.64 -0.69
C GLU A 22 -8.18 -6.03 -1.15
N ALA A 23 -9.43 -6.39 -0.86
CA ALA A 23 -10.05 -7.62 -1.36
C ALA A 23 -10.82 -7.28 -2.64
N GLN A 24 -10.45 -7.92 -3.75
CA GLN A 24 -11.05 -7.68 -5.05
C GLN A 24 -11.58 -8.99 -5.65
N SER A 25 -12.79 -8.94 -6.19
CA SER A 25 -13.42 -10.06 -6.91
C SER A 25 -13.31 -9.94 -8.44
N THR A 26 -12.92 -8.75 -8.92
CA THR A 26 -12.69 -8.45 -10.33
C THR A 26 -11.31 -7.83 -10.50
N VAL A 27 -10.70 -8.02 -11.67
CA VAL A 27 -9.40 -7.43 -11.98
C VAL A 27 -9.60 -5.96 -12.33
N ASP A 28 -9.07 -5.06 -11.49
CA ASP A 28 -8.93 -3.65 -11.85
C ASP A 28 -7.50 -3.37 -12.28
N TYR A 29 -7.34 -2.99 -13.56
CA TYR A 29 -6.05 -2.67 -14.15
C TYR A 29 -5.31 -1.55 -13.42
N TRP A 30 -6.00 -0.58 -12.80
CA TRP A 30 -5.38 0.56 -12.12
C TRP A 30 -5.17 0.35 -10.61
N THR A 31 -5.29 -0.89 -10.13
CA THR A 31 -5.17 -1.22 -8.70
C THR A 31 -3.84 -0.78 -8.11
N ALA A 32 -2.71 -0.99 -8.80
CA ALA A 32 -1.41 -0.59 -8.26
C ALA A 32 -1.30 0.94 -8.13
N LEU A 33 -1.80 1.72 -9.10
CA LEU A 33 -1.85 3.19 -8.99
C LEU A 33 -2.74 3.66 -7.82
N ARG A 34 -3.90 3.01 -7.64
CA ARG A 34 -4.84 3.29 -6.55
C ARG A 34 -4.18 3.05 -5.18
N LEU A 35 -3.48 1.95 -5.01
CA LEU A 35 -2.75 1.63 -3.77
C LEU A 35 -1.65 2.65 -3.49
N TRP A 36 -0.90 3.06 -4.51
CA TRP A 36 0.10 4.10 -4.38
C TRP A 36 -0.50 5.45 -3.95
N ARG A 37 -1.66 5.82 -4.49
CA ARG A 37 -2.39 7.01 -4.03
C ARG A 37 -2.74 6.92 -2.55
N TYR A 38 -3.17 5.75 -2.05
CA TYR A 38 -3.45 5.57 -0.62
C TYR A 38 -2.18 5.67 0.23
N THR A 39 -1.07 5.08 -0.20
CA THR A 39 0.23 5.22 0.45
C THR A 39 0.63 6.70 0.58
N LEU A 40 0.53 7.48 -0.50
CA LEU A 40 0.87 8.90 -0.50
C LEU A 40 -0.03 9.72 0.44
N LEU A 41 -1.34 9.47 0.42
CA LEU A 41 -2.28 10.14 1.33
C LEU A 41 -1.97 9.83 2.80
N LEU A 42 -1.54 8.60 3.10
CA LEU A 42 -1.16 8.22 4.46
C LEU A 42 0.14 8.89 4.91
N CYS A 43 1.11 8.99 4.00
CA CYS A 43 2.33 9.75 4.20
C CYS A 43 2.05 11.25 4.42
N GLU A 44 1.15 11.85 3.66
CA GLU A 44 0.75 13.26 3.83
C GLU A 44 0.11 13.51 5.20
N ARG A 45 -0.73 12.59 5.68
CA ARG A 45 -1.31 12.67 7.03
C ARG A 45 -0.22 12.63 8.10
N HIS A 46 0.75 11.71 7.98
CA HIS A 46 1.87 11.59 8.93
C HIS A 46 2.86 12.76 8.86
N LYS A 47 3.05 13.36 7.68
CA LYS A 47 3.94 14.51 7.50
C LYS A 47 3.56 15.68 8.41
N LYS A 48 2.28 15.84 8.75
CA LYS A 48 1.80 16.89 9.67
C LYS A 48 2.42 16.77 11.07
N GLU A 49 2.77 15.56 11.49
CA GLU A 49 3.41 15.31 12.79
C GLU A 49 4.94 15.47 12.76
N LYS A 50 5.53 15.83 11.60
CA LYS A 50 6.99 15.98 11.36
C LYS A 50 7.82 14.74 11.77
N THR A 51 7.18 13.58 11.84
CA THR A 51 7.82 12.29 12.14
C THR A 51 8.35 11.64 10.85
N LYS A 52 9.07 10.51 11.01
CA LYS A 52 9.53 9.70 9.87
C LYS A 52 8.32 9.19 9.08
N LEU A 53 8.49 9.02 7.76
CA LEU A 53 7.44 8.47 6.92
C LEU A 53 7.03 7.06 7.38
N PRO A 54 5.73 6.76 7.38
CA PRO A 54 5.24 5.44 7.74
C PRO A 54 5.70 4.41 6.72
N LEU A 55 6.10 3.22 7.17
CA LEU A 55 6.30 2.09 6.27
C LEU A 55 4.93 1.53 5.90
N VAL A 56 4.59 1.57 4.60
CA VAL A 56 3.29 1.11 4.10
C VAL A 56 3.50 -0.11 3.19
N TYR A 57 2.86 -1.22 3.53
CA TYR A 57 2.83 -2.43 2.73
C TYR A 57 1.47 -2.59 2.06
N ASN A 58 1.46 -2.74 0.73
CA ASN A 58 0.24 -2.87 -0.04
C ASN A 58 -0.01 -4.36 -0.36
N LEU A 59 -1.18 -4.86 0.01
CA LEU A 59 -1.60 -6.23 -0.20
C LEU A 59 -2.96 -6.26 -0.93
N VAL A 60 -3.00 -6.96 -2.05
CA VAL A 60 -4.24 -7.25 -2.78
C VAL A 60 -4.55 -8.72 -2.65
N ILE A 61 -5.76 -9.02 -2.18
CA ILE A 61 -6.31 -10.38 -2.17
C ILE A 61 -7.32 -10.46 -3.30
N TYR A 62 -6.92 -11.14 -4.37
CA TYR A 62 -7.80 -11.35 -5.52
C TYR A 62 -8.49 -12.71 -5.42
N ASN A 63 -9.82 -12.70 -5.45
CA ASN A 63 -10.67 -13.89 -5.45
C ASN A 63 -11.68 -13.85 -6.60
N GLY A 64 -11.19 -13.56 -7.80
CA GLY A 64 -12.00 -13.60 -9.02
C GLY A 64 -11.80 -14.88 -9.82
N LYS A 65 -12.68 -15.10 -10.79
CA LYS A 65 -12.65 -16.29 -11.67
C LYS A 65 -11.60 -16.18 -12.77
N GLU A 66 -11.23 -14.97 -13.16
CA GLU A 66 -10.29 -14.71 -14.26
C GLU A 66 -8.85 -14.70 -13.79
N VAL A 67 -7.90 -14.93 -14.69
CA VAL A 67 -6.47 -14.78 -14.39
C VAL A 67 -6.17 -13.32 -14.08
N TYR A 68 -5.49 -13.06 -12.96
CA TYR A 68 -5.12 -11.70 -12.58
C TYR A 68 -4.11 -11.12 -13.58
N SER A 69 -4.59 -10.22 -14.45
CA SER A 69 -3.83 -9.59 -15.53
C SER A 69 -3.38 -8.16 -15.23
N ALA A 70 -3.79 -7.60 -14.09
CA ALA A 70 -3.42 -6.24 -13.72
C ALA A 70 -1.92 -6.13 -13.34
N PRO A 71 -1.28 -5.00 -13.65
CA PRO A 71 0.04 -4.64 -13.17
C PRO A 71 0.19 -4.77 -11.65
N ARG A 72 1.34 -5.27 -11.18
CA ARG A 72 1.61 -5.51 -9.75
C ARG A 72 2.40 -4.38 -9.11
N ASN A 73 3.16 -3.64 -9.92
CA ASN A 73 3.98 -2.52 -9.49
C ASN A 73 3.65 -1.26 -10.30
N LEU A 74 4.04 -0.09 -9.77
CA LEU A 74 3.88 1.17 -10.49
C LEU A 74 4.73 1.20 -11.78
N TRP A 75 5.90 0.55 -11.73
CA TRP A 75 6.86 0.48 -12.84
C TRP A 75 6.28 -0.19 -14.08
N ASP A 76 5.39 -1.17 -13.89
CA ASP A 76 4.75 -1.92 -14.96
C ASP A 76 3.85 -1.02 -15.84
N TYR A 77 3.41 0.14 -15.33
CA TYR A 77 2.64 1.12 -16.13
C TYR A 77 3.53 2.07 -16.93
N LEU A 78 4.83 2.14 -16.64
CA LEU A 78 5.71 3.09 -17.32
C LEU A 78 6.04 2.57 -18.73
N PRO A 79 6.14 3.46 -19.72
CA PRO A 79 6.44 3.09 -21.12
C PRO A 79 7.90 2.67 -21.35
N ILE A 80 8.72 2.66 -20.30
CA ILE A 80 10.14 2.31 -20.30
C ILE A 80 10.27 0.97 -19.58
N GLN A 81 10.34 -0.12 -20.36
CA GLN A 81 10.66 -1.46 -19.89
C GLN A 81 11.92 -1.96 -20.59
#